data_AF-A0A447IJD9-F1
#
_entry.id   AF-A0A447IJD9-F1
#
_cell.length_a   1.000
_cell.length_b   1.000
_cell.length_c   1.000
_cell.angle_alpha   90.00
_cell.angle_beta   90.00
_cell.angle_gamma   90.00
#
_symmetry.space_group_name_H-M   'P 1'
#
loop_
_entity.id
_entity.type
_entity.pdbx_description
1 polymer ?
#
loop_
_entity_poly.entity_id
_entity_poly.type
_entity_poly.pdbx_seq_one_letter_code
_entity_poly.pdbx_strand_id
1 'polypeptide(L)'
;MWRERTYLYRYFDAQGHLLYVGITKDFFGRDSTRWVLPWRYKAARVTLEMFQNRRMAELAERTAIRDENAIHNRQRLAPVGEPNRYEQWFFVMQKGKMQGCRRIQLDYNKLELQRAEFLPCWSYEFFGKPLDASNA
;
A
#
# COMPACT_ATOMS: atom_id res chain seq x y z
N MET A 1 -10.09 -9.52 -16.03
CA MET A 1 -10.29 -10.21 -14.73
C MET A 1 -9.38 -9.53 -13.71
N TRP A 2 -9.92 -8.62 -12.89
CA TRP A 2 -9.15 -7.76 -11.97
C TRP A 2 -9.31 -8.28 -10.53
N ARG A 3 -8.44 -9.18 -10.06
CA ARG A 3 -8.70 -9.91 -8.78
C ARG A 3 -7.52 -10.18 -7.85
N GLU A 4 -6.30 -9.72 -8.12
CA GLU A 4 -5.18 -10.03 -7.22
C GLU A 4 -4.95 -8.93 -6.17
N ARG A 5 -5.52 -9.12 -4.98
CA ARG A 5 -5.28 -8.27 -3.81
C ARG A 5 -3.78 -8.19 -3.54
N THR A 6 -3.28 -6.99 -3.32
CA THR A 6 -1.86 -6.74 -3.09
C THR A 6 -1.69 -5.85 -1.88
N TYR A 7 -0.79 -6.23 -0.99
CA TYR A 7 -0.41 -5.45 0.18
C TYR A 7 0.75 -4.53 -0.15
N LEU A 8 0.64 -3.28 0.27
CA LEU A 8 1.76 -2.37 0.48
C LEU A 8 2.22 -2.52 1.93
N TYR A 9 3.50 -2.77 2.15
CA TYR A 9 4.07 -2.87 3.49
C TYR A 9 5.16 -1.82 3.70
N ARG A 10 5.19 -1.23 4.89
CA ARG A 10 6.16 -0.21 5.30
C ARG A 10 6.83 -0.61 6.61
N TYR A 11 8.15 -0.74 6.62
CA TYR A 11 8.93 -1.00 7.82
C TYR A 11 9.42 0.31 8.43
N PHE A 12 9.28 0.43 9.74
CA PHE A 12 9.72 1.58 10.53
C PHE A 12 10.70 1.14 11.61
N ASP A 13 11.67 1.98 11.91
CA ASP A 13 12.51 1.82 13.10
C ASP A 13 11.77 2.22 14.39
N ALA A 14 12.46 2.12 15.52
CA ALA A 14 11.90 2.45 16.83
C ALA A 14 11.62 3.95 17.01
N GLN A 15 12.28 4.80 16.21
CA GLN A 15 12.11 6.25 16.20
C GLN A 15 11.01 6.69 15.22
N GLY A 16 10.46 5.75 14.45
CA GLY A 16 9.40 6.01 13.47
C GLY A 16 9.91 6.38 12.08
N HIS A 17 11.21 6.29 11.80
CA HIS A 17 11.74 6.53 10.46
C HIS A 17 11.37 5.39 9.52
N LEU A 18 10.99 5.73 8.29
CA LEU A 18 10.67 4.76 7.26
C LEU A 18 11.94 4.11 6.72
N LEU A 19 12.12 2.83 7.01
CA LEU A 19 13.27 2.04 6.57
C LEU A 19 13.07 1.52 5.15
N TYR A 20 11.91 0.95 4.87
CA TYR A 20 11.66 0.25 3.61
C TYR A 20 10.16 0.19 3.27
N VAL A 21 9.84 0.34 2.00
CA VAL A 21 8.51 0.15 1.41
C VAL A 21 8.58 -0.95 0.36
N GLY A 22 7.58 -1.84 0.36
CA GLY A 22 7.45 -2.84 -0.69
C GLY A 22 5.99 -3.25 -0.93
N ILE A 23 5.74 -3.93 -2.04
CA ILE A 23 4.45 -4.60 -2.29
C ILE A 23 4.56 -6.12 -2.40
N THR A 24 3.49 -6.84 -2.07
CA THR A 24 3.41 -8.30 -2.18
C THR A 24 1.97 -8.82 -2.11
N LYS A 25 1.72 -10.00 -2.68
CA LYS A 25 0.47 -10.76 -2.48
C LYS A 25 0.46 -11.56 -1.18
N ASP A 26 1.64 -11.97 -0.73
CA ASP A 26 1.86 -12.74 0.49
C ASP A 26 2.88 -11.99 1.35
N PHE A 27 2.40 -11.38 2.43
CA PHE A 27 3.25 -10.61 3.33
C PHE A 27 4.16 -11.51 4.17
N PHE A 28 3.64 -12.59 4.74
CA PHE A 28 4.41 -13.44 5.64
C PHE A 28 5.55 -14.16 4.91
N GLY A 29 5.26 -14.71 3.72
CA GLY A 29 6.28 -15.28 2.85
C GLY A 29 7.30 -14.24 2.37
N ARG A 30 6.90 -12.97 2.24
CA ARG A 30 7.83 -11.90 1.88
C ARG A 30 8.68 -11.45 3.07
N ASP A 31 8.09 -11.27 4.26
CA ASP A 31 8.81 -10.86 5.47
C ASP A 31 9.88 -11.88 5.85
N SER A 32 9.58 -13.19 5.75
CA SER A 32 10.56 -14.26 6.00
C SER A 32 11.85 -14.08 5.17
N THR A 33 11.73 -13.73 3.89
CA THR A 33 12.89 -13.46 3.01
C THR A 33 13.65 -12.18 3.33
N ARG A 34 13.07 -11.25 4.11
CA ARG A 34 13.72 -9.98 4.48
C ARG A 34 14.57 -10.08 5.74
N TRP A 35 14.41 -11.12 6.55
CA TRP A 35 15.21 -11.34 7.79
C TRP A 35 16.72 -11.37 7.56
N VAL A 36 17.15 -11.75 6.37
CA VAL A 36 18.58 -11.78 6.01
C VAL A 36 19.17 -10.40 5.66
N LEU A 37 18.34 -9.34 5.56
CA LEU A 37 18.81 -8.02 5.15
C LEU A 37 19.33 -7.20 6.34
N PRO A 38 20.46 -6.48 6.21
CA PRO A 38 21.08 -5.71 7.30
C PRO A 38 20.25 -4.56 7.86
N TRP A 39 19.13 -4.17 7.25
CA TRP A 39 18.26 -3.15 7.84
C TRP A 39 17.10 -3.76 8.62
N ARG A 40 16.82 -5.04 8.42
CA ARG A 40 15.60 -5.68 8.95
C ARG A 40 15.61 -5.80 10.47
N TYR A 41 16.79 -5.97 11.09
CA TYR A 41 16.93 -5.98 12.56
C TYR A 41 16.64 -4.62 13.21
N LYS A 42 16.68 -3.53 12.43
CA LYS A 42 16.31 -2.18 12.92
C LYS A 42 14.82 -1.93 12.86
N ALA A 43 14.06 -2.77 12.14
CA ALA A 43 12.63 -2.59 11.99
C ALA A 43 11.90 -2.98 13.29
N ALA A 44 11.32 -1.99 13.94
CA ALA A 44 10.54 -2.16 15.16
C ALA A 44 9.05 -2.38 14.85
N ARG A 45 8.58 -1.85 13.72
CA ARG A 45 7.17 -1.88 13.33
C ARG A 45 7.02 -2.07 11.84
N VAL A 46 5.94 -2.73 11.43
CA VAL A 46 5.50 -2.76 10.04
C VAL A 46 4.03 -2.39 9.94
N THR A 47 3.67 -1.59 8.92
CA THR A 47 2.28 -1.37 8.55
C THR A 47 1.99 -2.04 7.22
N LEU A 48 0.78 -2.57 7.07
CA LEU A 48 0.27 -3.26 5.89
C LEU A 48 -0.97 -2.52 5.42
N GLU A 49 -1.03 -2.21 4.14
CA GLU A 49 -2.18 -1.59 3.48
C GLU A 49 -2.63 -2.47 2.31
N MET A 50 -3.88 -2.91 2.34
CA MET A 50 -4.42 -3.77 1.29
C MET A 50 -5.01 -2.95 0.14
N PHE A 51 -4.60 -3.24 -1.08
CA PHE A 51 -5.17 -2.68 -2.32
C PHE A 51 -5.89 -3.74 -3.12
N GLN A 52 -6.91 -3.33 -3.88
CA GLN A 52 -7.74 -4.24 -4.69
C GLN A 52 -6.96 -4.89 -5.84
N ASN A 53 -5.90 -4.25 -6.31
CA ASN A 53 -5.05 -4.77 -7.37
C ASN A 53 -3.59 -4.31 -7.20
N ARG A 54 -2.69 -5.02 -7.88
CA ARG A 54 -1.26 -4.76 -7.88
C ARG A 54 -0.90 -3.35 -8.37
N ARG A 55 -1.54 -2.86 -9.43
CA ARG A 55 -1.24 -1.55 -10.02
C ARG A 55 -1.49 -0.40 -9.05
N MET A 56 -2.57 -0.44 -8.27
CA MET A 56 -2.82 0.54 -7.21
C MET A 56 -1.78 0.45 -6.09
N ALA A 57 -1.34 -0.76 -5.72
CA ALA A 57 -0.25 -0.92 -4.76
C ALA A 57 1.09 -0.37 -5.30
N GLU A 58 1.41 -0.56 -6.58
CA GLU A 58 2.61 -0.02 -7.24
C GLU A 58 2.61 1.51 -7.31
N LEU A 59 1.44 2.11 -7.55
CA LEU A 59 1.27 3.55 -7.46
C LEU A 59 1.50 4.02 -6.02
N ALA A 60 0.87 3.37 -5.03
CA ALA A 60 1.00 3.69 -3.61
C ALA A 60 2.44 3.54 -3.09
N GLU A 61 3.13 2.48 -3.50
CA GLU A 61 4.56 2.25 -3.21
C GLU A 61 5.43 3.39 -3.72
N ARG A 62 5.20 3.86 -4.96
CA ARG A 62 5.99 4.95 -5.53
C ARG A 62 5.76 6.26 -4.81
N THR A 63 4.50 6.58 -4.50
CA THR A 63 4.14 7.76 -3.72
C THR A 63 4.80 7.70 -2.35
N ALA A 64 4.77 6.56 -1.67
CA ALA A 64 5.45 6.39 -0.38
C ALA A 64 6.97 6.55 -0.50
N ILE A 65 7.62 5.94 -1.50
CA ILE A 65 9.08 6.08 -1.72
C ILE A 65 9.46 7.55 -1.99
N ARG A 66 8.65 8.26 -2.78
CA ARG A 66 8.90 9.67 -3.16
C ARG A 66 8.66 10.64 -2.00
N ASP A 67 7.53 10.49 -1.30
CA ASP A 67 7.05 11.49 -0.34
C ASP A 67 7.53 11.19 1.09
N GLU A 68 7.75 9.92 1.43
CA GLU A 68 8.11 9.48 2.77
C GLU A 68 9.62 9.19 2.94
N ASN A 69 10.44 9.34 1.87
CA ASN A 69 11.91 9.21 1.88
C ASN A 69 12.45 7.92 2.56
N ALA A 70 12.00 6.76 2.09
CA ALA A 70 12.42 5.47 2.65
C ALA A 70 13.95 5.24 2.52
N ILE A 71 14.62 5.00 3.65
CA ILE A 71 16.09 4.96 3.78
C ILE A 71 16.74 3.90 2.88
N HIS A 72 16.13 2.72 2.73
CA HIS A 72 16.72 1.57 2.03
C HIS A 72 16.08 1.26 0.68
N ASN A 73 15.06 2.01 0.25
CA ASN A 73 14.54 1.87 -1.10
C ASN A 73 15.52 2.50 -2.09
N ARG A 74 16.18 1.65 -2.90
CA ARG A 74 16.87 2.16 -4.10
C ARG A 74 15.81 2.82 -4.98
N GLN A 75 16.01 4.09 -5.34
CA GLN A 75 15.12 4.83 -6.23
C GLN A 75 15.13 4.20 -7.64
N ARG A 76 14.40 3.10 -7.83
CA ARG A 76 14.04 2.57 -9.14
C ARG A 76 12.71 3.17 -9.52
N LEU A 77 12.73 4.40 -10.01
CA LEU A 77 11.55 5.04 -10.59
C LEU A 77 11.40 4.53 -12.03
N ALA A 78 10.95 3.29 -12.22
CA ALA A 78 10.41 2.92 -13.51
C ALA A 78 9.15 3.77 -13.75
N PRO A 79 8.93 4.30 -14.97
CA PRO A 79 7.69 4.99 -15.27
C PRO A 79 6.56 3.96 -15.23
N VAL A 80 5.69 4.02 -14.23
CA VAL A 80 4.36 3.43 -14.39
C VAL A 80 3.61 4.43 -15.24
N GLY A 81 3.11 3.95 -16.38
CA GLY A 81 2.34 4.76 -17.30
C GLY A 81 1.16 5.45 -16.62
N GLU A 82 0.53 6.38 -17.33
CA GLU A 82 -0.50 7.23 -16.75
C GLU A 82 -1.59 6.43 -16.03
N PRO A 83 -2.02 6.87 -14.84
CA PRO A 83 -3.08 6.21 -14.10
C PRO A 83 -4.35 6.19 -14.96
N ASN A 84 -5.02 5.04 -15.02
CA ASN A 84 -6.29 4.96 -15.75
C ASN A 84 -7.40 5.72 -15.00
N ARG A 85 -8.57 5.90 -15.64
CA ARG A 85 -9.72 6.61 -15.06
C ARG A 85 -10.14 6.09 -13.68
N TYR A 86 -10.03 4.78 -13.44
CA TYR A 86 -10.38 4.17 -12.15
C TYR A 86 -9.37 4.54 -11.06
N GLU A 87 -8.07 4.51 -11.39
CA GLU A 87 -7.01 4.94 -10.49
C GLU A 87 -7.16 6.43 -10.17
N GLN A 88 -7.34 7.28 -11.18
CA GLN A 88 -7.58 8.72 -11.00
C GLN A 88 -8.80 8.99 -10.12
N TRP A 89 -9.91 8.27 -10.32
CA TRP A 89 -11.08 8.37 -9.45
C TRP A 89 -10.75 7.97 -8.01
N PHE A 90 -10.02 6.87 -7.81
CA PHE A 90 -9.60 6.43 -6.47
C PHE A 90 -8.73 7.50 -5.77
N PHE A 91 -7.83 8.16 -6.49
CA PHE A 91 -7.05 9.30 -5.99
C PHE A 91 -7.91 10.47 -5.54
N VAL A 92 -8.87 10.88 -6.38
CA VAL A 92 -9.77 12.02 -6.10
C VAL A 92 -10.62 11.72 -4.86
N MET A 93 -11.16 10.49 -4.77
CA MET A 93 -12.01 10.08 -3.66
C MET A 93 -11.27 10.01 -2.32
N GLN A 94 -9.98 9.72 -2.32
CA GLN A 94 -9.15 9.69 -1.11
C GLN A 94 -8.51 11.05 -0.79
N LYS A 95 -9.04 12.16 -1.34
CA LYS A 95 -8.51 13.52 -1.16
C LYS A 95 -7.01 13.64 -1.52
N GLY A 96 -6.57 12.90 -2.53
CA GLY A 96 -5.17 12.89 -2.99
C GLY A 96 -4.22 11.99 -2.19
N LYS A 97 -4.68 11.22 -1.20
CA LYS A 97 -3.85 10.25 -0.47
C LYS A 97 -4.06 8.83 -1.00
N MET A 98 -3.02 8.14 -1.46
CA MET A 98 -3.14 6.71 -1.77
C MET A 98 -3.10 5.86 -0.52
N GLN A 99 -4.28 5.49 -0.03
CA GLN A 99 -4.44 4.62 1.13
C GLN A 99 -5.13 3.32 0.75
N GLY A 100 -4.62 2.21 1.30
CA GLY A 100 -5.26 0.90 1.16
C GLY A 100 -6.58 0.83 1.92
N CYS A 101 -7.44 -0.10 1.50
CA CYS A 101 -8.77 -0.30 2.08
C CYS A 101 -8.76 -1.01 3.45
N ARG A 102 -7.62 -1.55 3.88
CA ARG A 102 -7.44 -2.12 5.22
C ARG A 102 -6.02 -1.82 5.68
N ARG A 103 -5.87 -1.30 6.89
CA ARG A 103 -4.56 -1.09 7.51
C ARG A 103 -4.37 -2.04 8.69
N ILE A 104 -3.26 -2.77 8.69
CA ILE A 104 -2.84 -3.63 9.80
C ILE A 104 -1.47 -3.15 10.26
N GLN A 105 -1.25 -3.09 11.57
CA GLN A 105 0.05 -2.79 12.15
C GLN A 105 0.56 -3.99 12.95
N LEU A 106 1.83 -4.34 12.74
CA LEU A 106 2.54 -5.34 13.54
C LEU A 106 3.69 -4.63 14.26
N ASP A 107 3.78 -4.86 15.56
CA ASP A 107 4.87 -4.37 16.41
C ASP A 107 5.80 -5.55 16.75
N TYR A 108 7.03 -5.50 16.24
CA TYR A 108 8.02 -6.57 16.46
C TYR A 108 8.59 -6.52 17.88
N ASN A 109 8.55 -5.38 18.56
CA ASN A 109 9.05 -5.26 19.93
C ASN A 109 8.07 -5.83 20.96
N LYS A 110 6.79 -6.01 20.59
CA LYS A 110 5.74 -6.49 21.50
C LYS A 110 5.25 -7.91 21.21
N LEU A 111 5.70 -8.56 20.13
CA LEU A 111 5.14 -9.84 19.66
C LEU A 111 3.60 -9.85 19.64
N GLU A 112 2.96 -8.69 19.51
CA GLU A 112 1.52 -8.50 19.61
C GLU A 112 0.99 -7.78 18.36
N LEU A 113 -0.09 -8.33 17.79
CA LEU A 113 -0.87 -7.73 16.70
C LEU A 113 -1.65 -6.53 17.23
N GLN A 114 -1.12 -5.32 17.05
CA GLN A 114 -1.82 -4.10 17.46
C GLN A 114 -2.77 -3.61 16.35
N ARG A 115 -4.05 -3.99 16.48
CA ARG A 115 -5.24 -3.41 15.81
C ARG A 115 -5.23 -3.37 14.27
N ALA A 116 -6.22 -4.03 13.67
CA ALA A 116 -6.62 -3.76 12.29
C ALA A 116 -7.57 -2.55 12.28
N GLU A 117 -7.15 -1.44 11.68
CA GLU A 117 -8.05 -0.34 11.36
C GLU A 117 -8.71 -0.64 10.01
N PHE A 118 -10.02 -0.84 10.06
CA PHE A 118 -10.84 -0.96 8.86
C PHE A 118 -11.18 0.44 8.38
N LEU A 119 -10.50 0.89 7.32
CA LEU A 119 -11.05 1.96 6.50
C LEU A 119 -12.25 1.35 5.75
N PRO A 120 -13.39 2.05 5.60
CA PRO A 120 -14.54 1.50 4.89
C PRO A 120 -14.12 1.19 3.45
N CYS A 121 -13.96 -0.10 3.17
CA CYS A 121 -13.88 -0.60 1.81
C CYS A 121 -15.32 -0.62 1.29
N TRP A 122 -15.76 0.46 0.66
CA TRP A 122 -17.09 0.52 0.08
C TRP A 122 -17.27 -0.70 -0.85
N SER A 123 -18.25 -1.54 -0.51
CA SER A 123 -18.64 -2.68 -1.32
C SER A 123 -19.07 -2.18 -2.69
N TYR A 124 -18.66 -2.92 -3.72
CA TYR A 124 -18.78 -2.57 -5.13
C TYR A 124 -20.21 -2.70 -5.68
N GLU A 125 -21.25 -2.40 -4.90
CA GLU A 125 -22.65 -2.62 -5.32
C GLU A 125 -23.22 -1.48 -6.19
N PHE A 126 -22.47 -0.40 -6.46
CA PHE A 126 -23.04 0.80 -7.12
C PHE A 126 -22.74 1.01 -8.60
N PHE A 127 -22.04 0.11 -9.29
CA PHE A 127 -21.78 0.29 -10.74
C PHE A 127 -22.38 -0.83 -11.58
N GLY A 128 -23.71 -0.88 -11.54
CA GLY A 128 -24.56 -1.59 -12.49
C GLY A 128 -25.31 -0.66 -13.47
N LYS A 129 -24.93 0.62 -13.61
CA LYS A 129 -25.46 1.47 -14.69
C LYS A 129 -24.34 2.21 -15.42
N PRO A 130 -24.28 2.15 -16.77
CA PRO A 130 -23.40 3.01 -17.54
C PRO A 130 -23.76 4.47 -17.27
N LEU A 131 -22.75 5.35 -17.21
CA LEU A 131 -22.98 6.78 -17.26
C LEU A 131 -23.63 7.08 -18.62
N ASP A 132 -24.90 7.47 -18.60
CA ASP A 132 -25.54 8.06 -19.77
C ASP A 132 -24.73 9.28 -20.21
N ALA A 133 -24.28 9.21 -21.46
CA ALA A 133 -23.68 10.31 -22.18
C ALA A 133 -24.80 11.21 -22.71
N SER A 134 -25.40 12.02 -21.83
CA SER A 134 -26.29 13.10 -22.24
C SER A 134 -26.54 14.03 -21.05
N ASN A 135 -25.85 15.17 -21.05
CA ASN A 135 -26.37 16.50 -20.70
C ASN A 135 -25.26 17.52 -20.97
N ALA A 136 -25.21 17.95 -22.23
CA ALA A 136 -24.79 19.28 -22.64
C ALA A 136 -26.05 20.08 -22.91
#